data_AF-A0A1S2LDN6-F1
#
_entry.id   AF-A0A1S2LDN6-F1
#
_cell.length_a   1.000
_cell.length_b   1.000
_cell.length_c   1.000
_cell.angle_alpha   90.00
_cell.angle_beta   90.00
_cell.angle_gamma   90.00
#
_symmetry.space_group_name_H-M   'P 1'
#
loop_
_entity.id
_entity.type
_entity.pdbx_description
1 polymer ?
#
loop_
_entity_poly.entity_id
_entity_poly.type
_entity_poly.pdbx_seq_one_letter_code
_entity_poly.pdbx_strand_id
1 'polypeptide(L)'
;MKRLQETLCIKVPKVYDWVTRQVDVPVQSFSGENGLTVLDFEGPSPTPGDFLNPCVELANGGALTVHCIITDENGNPVAPLAPNSILCTEIPQIGGRQNVNFDFPNGDTVTLQKVKVLKKGYFVVRVSNARGKSITSVPQPFAVAEKFYLCAPSGTILQCEISEIECDADIICDNNEFIQIDVSINMCQNVQTEATVKLEITADFCHPRQEIPFTCPPKPFPPQCPDIFPGCDN
;
A
#
# COMPACT_ATOMS: atom_id res chain seq x y z
N MET A 1 -49.26 3.53 1.17
CA MET A 1 -48.73 3.09 2.47
C MET A 1 -47.72 4.11 2.96
N LYS A 2 -47.92 4.71 4.14
CA LYS A 2 -46.86 5.48 4.80
C LYS A 2 -45.76 4.49 5.18
N ARG A 3 -44.52 4.71 4.76
CA ARG A 3 -43.38 3.94 5.25
C ARG A 3 -43.26 4.24 6.74
N LEU A 4 -43.26 3.20 7.58
CA LEU A 4 -42.91 3.37 8.99
C LEU A 4 -41.44 3.75 9.03
N GLN A 5 -41.15 4.94 9.55
CA GLN A 5 -39.81 5.41 9.81
C GLN A 5 -39.47 5.13 11.27
N GLU A 6 -38.26 4.62 11.51
CA GLU A 6 -37.70 4.45 12.84
C GLU A 6 -36.44 5.30 12.98
N THR A 7 -36.24 5.83 14.18
CA THR A 7 -35.03 6.55 14.56
C THR A 7 -34.04 5.53 15.13
N LEU A 8 -32.93 5.32 14.42
CA LEU A 8 -31.88 4.39 14.81
C LEU A 8 -30.68 5.16 15.37
N CYS A 9 -30.13 4.68 16.48
CA CYS A 9 -28.89 5.17 17.05
C CYS A 9 -27.74 4.21 16.72
N ILE A 10 -26.82 4.61 15.84
CA ILE A 10 -25.71 3.77 15.39
C ILE A 10 -24.36 4.30 15.91
N LYS A 11 -23.48 3.40 16.32
CA LYS A 11 -22.10 3.71 16.72
C LYS A 11 -21.18 3.49 15.52
N VAL A 12 -20.59 4.56 14.98
CA VAL A 12 -19.75 4.50 13.77
C VAL A 12 -18.52 5.41 13.87
N PRO A 13 -17.42 5.10 13.17
CA PRO A 13 -16.33 6.05 12.98
C PRO A 13 -16.79 7.19 12.06
N LYS A 14 -16.70 8.43 12.54
CA LYS A 14 -16.93 9.63 11.73
C LYS A 14 -15.58 10.19 11.30
N VAL A 15 -15.42 10.37 9.98
CA VAL A 15 -14.28 11.09 9.39
C VAL A 15 -14.50 12.60 9.58
N TYR A 16 -13.48 13.29 10.09
CA TYR A 16 -13.48 14.75 10.31
C TYR A 16 -12.75 15.48 9.18
N ASP A 17 -11.68 14.89 8.69
CA ASP A 17 -10.92 15.36 7.53
C ASP A 17 -10.27 14.16 6.84
N TRP A 18 -10.01 14.29 5.55
CA TRP A 18 -9.34 13.29 4.73
C TRP A 18 -8.61 13.96 3.57
N VAL A 19 -7.33 13.62 3.44
CA VAL A 19 -6.50 14.00 2.30
C VAL A 19 -5.88 12.76 1.66
N THR A 20 -5.81 12.80 0.33
CA THR A 20 -5.05 11.83 -0.48
C THR A 20 -3.88 12.55 -1.10
N ARG A 21 -2.67 12.03 -0.95
CA ARG A 21 -1.49 12.60 -1.63
C ARG A 21 -0.38 11.57 -1.82
N GLN A 22 0.55 11.90 -2.71
CA GLN A 22 1.83 11.20 -2.81
C GLN A 22 2.81 11.69 -1.75
N VAL A 23 3.69 10.81 -1.29
CA VAL A 23 4.91 11.15 -0.55
C VAL A 23 6.09 10.42 -1.16
N ASP A 24 7.19 11.16 -1.29
CA ASP A 24 8.48 10.62 -1.70
C ASP A 24 9.37 10.47 -0.47
N VAL A 25 9.96 9.28 -0.32
CA VAL A 25 11.07 9.08 0.61
C VAL A 25 12.30 9.77 0.02
N PRO A 26 13.11 10.47 0.83
CA PRO A 26 14.40 10.96 0.36
C PRO A 26 15.20 9.84 -0.28
N VAL A 27 15.71 10.09 -1.49
CA VAL A 27 16.50 9.11 -2.27
C VAL A 27 17.61 8.54 -1.39
N GLN A 28 17.69 7.22 -1.35
CA GLN A 28 18.73 6.50 -0.63
C GLN A 28 19.87 6.21 -1.59
N SER A 29 20.97 6.97 -1.47
CA SER A 29 22.14 6.83 -2.32
C SER A 29 23.27 6.10 -1.57
N PHE A 30 23.74 5.01 -2.17
CA PHE A 30 24.83 4.18 -1.67
C PHE A 30 25.99 4.26 -2.65
N SER A 31 27.05 5.01 -2.32
CA SER A 31 28.15 5.28 -3.25
C SER A 31 29.48 4.69 -2.77
N GLY A 32 30.27 4.20 -3.72
CA GLY A 32 31.60 3.63 -3.50
C GLY A 32 31.64 2.45 -2.52
N GLU A 33 32.81 2.19 -1.95
CA GLU A 33 33.05 1.06 -1.03
C GLU A 33 32.19 1.13 0.24
N ASN A 34 31.95 2.34 0.77
CA ASN A 34 31.06 2.54 1.91
C ASN A 34 29.63 2.13 1.59
N GLY A 35 29.14 2.46 0.37
CA GLY A 35 27.82 2.04 -0.09
C GLY A 35 27.69 0.52 -0.18
N LEU A 36 28.71 -0.16 -0.72
CA LEU A 36 28.76 -1.63 -0.74
C LEU A 36 28.77 -2.24 0.66
N THR A 37 29.52 -1.65 1.59
CA THR A 37 29.60 -2.14 2.97
C THR A 37 28.25 -1.99 3.69
N VAL A 38 27.51 -0.92 3.43
CA VAL A 38 26.17 -0.70 4.01
C VAL A 38 25.14 -1.64 3.39
N LEU A 39 25.19 -1.85 2.08
CA LEU A 39 24.28 -2.76 1.38
C LEU A 39 24.58 -4.23 1.69
N ASP A 40 25.85 -4.56 1.99
CA ASP A 40 26.31 -5.88 2.43
C ASP A 40 25.65 -7.01 1.62
N PHE A 41 25.93 -7.06 0.31
CA PHE A 41 25.30 -8.05 -0.56
C PHE A 41 25.67 -9.48 -0.15
N GLU A 42 24.65 -10.25 0.26
CA GLU A 42 24.79 -11.64 0.64
C GLU A 42 25.07 -12.52 -0.59
N GLY A 43 25.98 -13.47 -0.42
CA GLY A 43 26.17 -14.58 -1.34
C GLY A 43 27.05 -15.68 -0.75
N PRO A 44 27.54 -16.64 -1.55
CA PRO A 44 28.10 -17.90 -1.05
C PRO A 44 29.47 -17.79 -0.37
N SER A 45 29.94 -16.59 -0.01
CA SER A 45 31.27 -16.42 0.59
C SER A 45 31.25 -16.65 2.11
N PRO A 46 32.14 -17.51 2.65
CA PRO A 46 32.18 -17.86 4.07
C PRO A 46 33.02 -16.90 4.92
N THR A 47 33.59 -15.84 4.35
CA THR A 47 34.54 -14.94 5.04
C THR A 47 33.85 -13.71 5.65
N PRO A 48 33.94 -13.52 6.98
CA PRO A 48 33.47 -12.30 7.64
C PRO A 48 34.22 -11.07 7.11
N GLY A 49 33.50 -10.07 6.61
CA GLY A 49 34.05 -8.81 6.11
C GLY A 49 34.31 -8.76 4.59
N ASP A 50 33.91 -9.81 3.85
CA ASP A 50 34.03 -9.87 2.39
C ASP A 50 32.63 -9.63 1.78
N PHE A 51 32.32 -8.36 1.46
CA PHE A 51 31.05 -7.99 0.83
C PHE A 51 31.12 -8.19 -0.68
N LEU A 52 30.03 -8.68 -1.28
CA LEU A 52 30.01 -8.92 -2.71
C LEU A 52 29.82 -7.62 -3.49
N ASN A 53 30.68 -7.40 -4.49
CA ASN A 53 30.48 -6.34 -5.46
C ASN A 53 29.62 -6.87 -6.63
N PRO A 54 28.34 -6.47 -6.78
CA PRO A 54 27.48 -6.93 -7.89
C PRO A 54 28.06 -6.64 -9.28
N CYS A 55 28.76 -5.52 -9.45
CA CYS A 55 29.36 -5.14 -10.73
C CYS A 55 30.47 -6.12 -11.16
N VAL A 56 31.19 -6.73 -10.20
CA VAL A 56 32.21 -7.75 -10.47
C VAL A 56 31.57 -9.14 -10.57
N GLU A 57 30.76 -9.49 -9.57
CA GLU A 57 30.18 -10.83 -9.40
C GLU A 57 29.24 -11.25 -10.54
N LEU A 58 28.63 -10.27 -11.19
CA LEU A 58 27.63 -10.49 -12.23
C LEU A 58 28.10 -10.08 -13.64
N ALA A 59 29.30 -9.49 -13.78
CA ALA A 59 29.85 -8.97 -15.04
C ALA A 59 29.76 -9.95 -16.22
N ASN A 60 30.02 -11.24 -15.98
CA ASN A 60 30.06 -12.28 -17.02
C ASN A 60 28.66 -12.74 -17.49
N GLY A 61 27.59 -12.24 -16.88
CA GLY A 61 26.23 -12.66 -17.18
C GLY A 61 25.43 -11.73 -18.09
N GLY A 62 26.04 -10.67 -18.62
CA GLY A 62 25.38 -9.69 -19.49
C GLY A 62 24.78 -8.53 -18.70
N ALA A 63 23.73 -7.90 -19.26
CA ALA A 63 23.09 -6.74 -18.66
C ALA A 63 22.58 -7.03 -17.24
N LEU A 64 22.74 -6.05 -16.35
CA LEU A 64 22.26 -6.11 -14.98
C LEU A 64 20.82 -5.60 -14.90
N THR A 65 20.04 -6.19 -14.02
CA THR A 65 18.71 -5.74 -13.64
C THR A 65 18.66 -5.64 -12.13
N VAL A 66 18.16 -4.51 -11.63
CA VAL A 66 18.06 -4.21 -10.21
C VAL A 66 16.59 -4.16 -9.82
N HIS A 67 16.26 -4.78 -8.70
CA HIS A 67 14.94 -4.70 -8.11
C HIS A 67 15.05 -4.22 -6.68
N CYS A 68 14.27 -3.21 -6.34
CA CYS A 68 13.96 -2.92 -4.94
C CYS A 68 12.76 -3.77 -4.51
N ILE A 69 12.86 -4.40 -3.34
CA ILE A 69 11.82 -5.26 -2.78
C ILE A 69 11.54 -4.77 -1.37
N ILE A 70 10.28 -4.45 -1.06
CA ILE A 70 9.86 -4.10 0.30
C ILE A 70 9.88 -5.35 1.18
N THR A 71 10.48 -5.23 2.37
CA THR A 71 10.69 -6.34 3.29
C THR A 71 10.31 -5.98 4.72
N ASP A 72 10.29 -6.98 5.59
CA ASP A 72 10.44 -6.77 7.03
C ASP A 72 11.90 -6.44 7.40
N GLU A 73 12.15 -6.24 8.69
CA GLU A 73 13.49 -5.95 9.24
C GLU A 73 14.50 -7.11 9.08
N ASN A 74 14.02 -8.32 8.79
CA ASN A 74 14.85 -9.51 8.59
C ASN A 74 15.09 -9.80 7.10
N GLY A 75 14.56 -8.98 6.18
CA GLY A 75 14.74 -9.14 4.74
C GLY A 75 13.74 -10.08 4.07
N ASN A 76 12.71 -10.50 4.78
CA ASN A 76 11.64 -11.30 4.18
C ASN A 76 10.72 -10.38 3.36
N PRO A 77 10.46 -10.68 2.08
CA PRO A 77 9.52 -9.91 1.27
C PRO A 77 8.14 -9.85 1.91
N VAL A 78 7.56 -8.65 1.95
CA VAL A 78 6.20 -8.43 2.45
C VAL A 78 5.31 -7.92 1.33
N ALA A 79 4.01 -8.21 1.41
CA ALA A 79 3.03 -7.58 0.53
C ALA A 79 2.94 -6.09 0.92
N PRO A 80 3.37 -5.12 0.09
CA PRO A 80 3.61 -3.76 0.57
C PRO A 80 2.35 -3.03 1.06
N LEU A 81 1.18 -3.41 0.54
CA LEU A 81 -0.13 -2.86 0.91
C LEU A 81 -0.83 -3.67 2.02
N ALA A 82 -0.23 -4.75 2.50
CA ALA A 82 -0.81 -5.50 3.61
C ALA A 82 -0.71 -4.69 4.92
N PRO A 83 -1.65 -4.89 5.85
CA PRO A 83 -1.62 -4.21 7.13
C PRO A 83 -0.29 -4.43 7.86
N ASN A 84 0.30 -3.35 8.36
CA ASN A 84 1.58 -3.31 9.08
C ASN A 84 2.83 -3.61 8.26
N SER A 85 2.75 -3.80 6.93
CA SER A 85 3.95 -3.96 6.09
C SER A 85 4.78 -2.68 6.00
N ILE A 86 4.12 -1.53 6.04
CA ILE A 86 4.73 -0.21 6.22
C ILE A 86 4.08 0.42 7.44
N LEU A 87 4.88 0.79 8.42
CA LEU A 87 4.38 1.53 9.57
C LEU A 87 3.93 2.90 9.09
N CYS A 88 2.65 3.22 9.22
CA CYS A 88 2.15 4.58 9.06
C CYS A 88 1.41 5.04 10.32
N THR A 89 1.98 6.01 11.05
CA THR A 89 1.43 6.41 12.35
C THR A 89 1.61 7.88 12.64
N GLU A 90 0.73 8.43 13.49
CA GLU A 90 0.89 9.78 14.02
C GLU A 90 2.10 9.83 14.96
N ILE A 91 2.93 10.86 14.83
CA ILE A 91 4.00 11.16 15.77
C ILE A 91 3.38 11.97 16.92
N PRO A 92 3.39 11.46 18.17
CA PRO A 92 2.89 12.22 19.30
C PRO A 92 3.65 13.55 19.47
N GLN A 93 2.90 14.63 19.61
CA GLN A 93 3.44 15.98 19.80
C GLN A 93 3.36 16.36 21.28
N ILE A 94 4.45 16.88 21.84
CA ILE A 94 4.46 17.42 23.21
C ILE A 94 3.43 18.55 23.28
N GLY A 95 2.46 18.44 24.21
CA GLY A 95 1.36 19.40 24.34
C GLY A 95 0.18 19.18 23.38
N GLY A 96 0.18 18.08 22.62
CA GLY A 96 -0.87 17.74 21.66
C GLY A 96 -0.71 18.39 20.29
N ARG A 97 -1.75 18.30 19.47
CA ARG A 97 -1.75 18.89 18.12
C ARG A 97 -1.80 20.42 18.23
N GLN A 98 -1.00 21.09 17.42
CA GLN A 98 -0.96 22.55 17.40
C GLN A 98 -2.06 23.11 16.49
N ASN A 99 -2.88 24.02 17.01
CA ASN A 99 -3.85 24.76 16.21
C ASN A 99 -3.16 25.82 15.34
N VAL A 100 -3.60 25.93 14.09
CA VAL A 100 -3.16 26.92 13.11
C VAL A 100 -4.39 27.48 12.42
N ASN A 101 -4.47 28.81 12.34
CA ASN A 101 -5.57 29.50 11.68
C ASN A 101 -5.22 29.77 10.22
N PHE A 102 -6.17 29.53 9.32
CA PHE A 102 -6.08 29.82 7.90
C PHE A 102 -7.22 30.76 7.52
N ASP A 103 -6.87 31.89 6.92
CA ASP A 103 -7.84 32.88 6.45
C ASP A 103 -8.17 32.62 4.98
N PHE A 104 -9.45 32.48 4.67
CA PHE A 104 -9.93 32.29 3.32
C PHE A 104 -10.22 33.65 2.64
N PRO A 105 -10.17 33.73 1.30
CA PRO A 105 -10.45 34.96 0.55
C PRO A 105 -11.85 35.54 0.80
N ASN A 106 -12.79 34.74 1.29
CA ASN A 106 -14.15 35.16 1.63
C ASN A 106 -14.26 35.80 3.02
N GLY A 107 -13.18 35.88 3.79
CA GLY A 107 -13.14 36.45 5.15
C GLY A 107 -13.36 35.45 6.28
N ASP A 108 -13.58 34.16 5.96
CA ASP A 108 -13.72 33.11 6.96
C ASP A 108 -12.33 32.67 7.48
N THR A 109 -12.21 32.42 8.78
CA THR A 109 -11.03 31.80 9.39
C THR A 109 -11.36 30.37 9.80
N VAL A 110 -10.56 29.40 9.36
CA VAL A 110 -10.64 28.01 9.83
C VAL A 110 -9.44 27.66 10.72
N THR A 111 -9.70 26.98 11.83
CA THR A 111 -8.64 26.43 12.68
C THR A 111 -8.40 24.96 12.32
N LEU A 112 -7.21 24.66 11.80
CA LEU A 112 -6.74 23.30 11.54
C LEU A 112 -5.68 22.88 12.55
N GLN A 113 -5.52 21.59 12.73
CA GLN A 113 -4.52 21.00 13.60
C GLN A 113 -3.34 20.49 12.79
N LYS A 114 -2.14 20.85 13.23
CA LYS A 114 -0.89 20.31 12.67
C LYS A 114 -0.69 18.88 13.18
N VAL A 115 -0.82 17.92 12.28
CA VAL A 115 -0.61 16.49 12.51
C VAL A 115 0.71 16.08 11.87
N LYS A 116 1.57 15.40 12.63
CA LYS A 116 2.83 14.83 12.12
C LYS A 116 2.65 13.34 11.89
N VAL A 117 3.00 12.83 10.71
CA VAL A 117 2.82 11.42 10.36
C VAL A 117 4.16 10.83 9.94
N LEU A 118 4.51 9.69 10.51
CA LEU A 118 5.73 8.94 10.21
C LEU A 118 5.39 7.71 9.38
N LYS A 119 6.14 7.53 8.30
CA LYS A 119 6.20 6.28 7.54
C LYS A 119 7.55 5.63 7.74
N LYS A 120 7.56 4.32 8.02
CA LYS A 120 8.79 3.53 8.14
C LYS A 120 8.59 2.13 7.56
N GLY A 121 9.65 1.61 6.96
CA GLY A 121 9.70 0.23 6.49
C GLY A 121 11.14 -0.16 6.16
N TYR A 122 11.28 -1.32 5.54
CA TYR A 122 12.56 -1.86 5.09
C TYR A 122 12.47 -2.26 3.61
N PHE A 123 13.60 -2.24 2.94
CA PHE A 123 13.73 -2.80 1.60
C PHE A 123 15.05 -3.54 1.44
N VAL A 124 15.11 -4.43 0.46
CA VAL A 124 16.37 -5.01 -0.03
C VAL A 124 16.54 -4.69 -1.51
N VAL A 125 17.79 -4.62 -1.95
CA VAL A 125 18.14 -4.49 -3.35
C VAL A 125 18.59 -5.85 -3.86
N ARG A 126 17.94 -6.35 -4.91
CA ARG A 126 18.36 -7.56 -5.61
C ARG A 126 18.93 -7.19 -6.97
N VAL A 127 20.21 -7.50 -7.19
CA VAL A 127 20.86 -7.34 -8.50
C VAL A 127 20.93 -8.70 -9.17
N SER A 128 20.57 -8.76 -10.44
CA SER A 128 20.60 -9.97 -11.25
C SER A 128 21.20 -9.71 -12.62
N ASN A 129 21.74 -10.75 -13.26
CA ASN A 129 22.18 -10.66 -14.66
C ASN A 129 21.25 -11.44 -15.60
N ALA A 130 21.42 -11.25 -16.91
CA ALA A 130 20.63 -11.92 -17.95
C ALA A 130 20.75 -13.45 -17.95
N ARG A 131 21.72 -14.04 -17.23
CA ARG A 131 21.85 -15.49 -17.02
C ARG A 131 21.11 -16.01 -15.78
N GLY A 132 20.48 -15.14 -15.00
CA GLY A 132 19.70 -15.50 -13.81
C GLY A 132 20.50 -15.67 -12.52
N LYS A 133 21.80 -15.35 -12.49
CA LYS A 133 22.54 -15.23 -11.20
C LYS A 133 22.09 -13.93 -10.53
N SER A 134 21.76 -14.00 -9.25
CA SER A 134 21.35 -12.85 -8.45
C SER A 134 22.04 -12.83 -7.08
N ILE A 135 22.25 -11.63 -6.56
CA ILE A 135 22.69 -11.38 -5.18
C ILE A 135 21.76 -10.31 -4.57
N THR A 136 21.58 -10.36 -3.25
CA THR A 136 20.62 -9.51 -2.53
C THR A 136 21.31 -8.82 -1.37
N SER A 137 20.99 -7.54 -1.15
CA SER A 137 21.50 -6.75 -0.03
C SER A 137 20.90 -7.22 1.31
N VAL A 138 21.54 -6.85 2.42
CA VAL A 138 20.84 -6.85 3.71
C VAL A 138 19.74 -5.79 3.74
N PRO A 139 18.75 -5.90 4.65
CA PRO A 139 17.62 -4.97 4.75
C PRO A 139 18.05 -3.55 5.11
N GLN A 140 17.60 -2.58 4.32
CA GLN A 140 17.85 -1.15 4.53
C GLN A 140 16.59 -0.48 5.06
N PRO A 141 16.65 0.25 6.19
CA PRO A 141 15.51 0.97 6.72
C PRO A 141 15.27 2.24 5.90
N PHE A 142 13.99 2.59 5.69
CA PHE A 142 13.60 3.90 5.20
C PHE A 142 12.62 4.57 6.16
N ALA A 143 12.64 5.91 6.19
CA ALA A 143 11.72 6.69 6.98
C ALA A 143 11.42 8.03 6.34
N VAL A 144 10.15 8.44 6.37
CA VAL A 144 9.74 9.79 5.97
C VAL A 144 8.72 10.34 6.97
N ALA A 145 8.92 11.59 7.37
CA ALA A 145 8.03 12.29 8.29
C ALA A 145 7.37 13.47 7.58
N GLU A 146 6.06 13.52 7.66
CA GLU A 146 5.24 14.49 6.96
C GLU A 146 4.42 15.34 7.94
N LYS A 147 4.04 16.52 7.47
CA LYS A 147 3.13 17.42 8.19
C LYS A 147 1.86 17.59 7.38
N PHE A 148 0.74 17.52 8.08
CA PHE A 148 -0.59 17.79 7.57
C PHE A 148 -1.24 18.85 8.44
N TYR A 149 -2.11 19.65 7.84
CA TYR A 149 -3.02 20.55 8.54
C TYR A 149 -4.42 20.02 8.29
N LEU A 150 -5.01 19.39 9.30
CA LEU A 150 -6.28 18.66 9.20
C LEU A 150 -7.27 19.15 10.24
N CYS A 151 -8.57 19.04 9.98
CA CYS A 151 -9.58 19.08 11.03
C CYS A 151 -9.45 17.82 11.90
N ALA A 152 -8.70 17.94 12.99
CA ALA A 152 -8.28 16.84 13.85
C ALA A 152 -8.48 17.22 15.33
N PRO A 153 -9.72 17.49 15.77
CA PRO A 153 -10.00 17.92 17.14
C PRO A 153 -9.59 16.85 18.16
N SER A 154 -9.42 17.27 19.42
CA SER A 154 -9.09 16.36 20.52
C SER A 154 -10.06 15.19 20.61
N GLY A 155 -9.52 13.98 20.79
CA GLY A 155 -10.30 12.73 20.82
C GLY A 155 -10.43 12.03 19.47
N THR A 156 -9.91 12.61 18.38
CA THR A 156 -9.78 11.92 17.09
C THR A 156 -8.44 11.19 16.98
N ILE A 157 -8.44 10.06 16.28
CA ILE A 157 -7.26 9.27 15.92
C ILE A 157 -6.94 9.46 14.44
N LEU A 158 -5.67 9.30 14.08
CA LEU A 158 -5.24 9.27 12.69
C LEU A 158 -5.40 7.86 12.13
N GLN A 159 -6.02 7.74 10.97
CA GLN A 159 -5.91 6.56 10.12
C GLN A 159 -5.07 6.92 8.91
N CYS A 160 -4.10 6.06 8.61
CA CYS A 160 -3.24 6.20 7.45
C CYS A 160 -3.17 4.87 6.72
N GLU A 161 -3.57 4.89 5.46
CA GLU A 161 -3.56 3.75 4.56
C GLU A 161 -2.64 4.06 3.38
N ILE A 162 -1.74 3.14 3.05
CA ILE A 162 -0.95 3.20 1.82
C ILE A 162 -1.73 2.45 0.75
N SER A 163 -2.11 3.15 -0.32
CA SER A 163 -2.90 2.57 -1.43
C SER A 163 -2.02 2.10 -2.58
N GLU A 164 -0.81 2.67 -2.70
CA GLU A 164 0.15 2.33 -3.76
C GLU A 164 1.57 2.61 -3.27
N ILE A 165 2.52 1.81 -3.72
CA ILE A 165 3.94 2.03 -3.49
C ILE A 165 4.73 1.56 -4.69
N GLU A 166 5.66 2.40 -5.12
CA GLU A 166 6.66 2.09 -6.12
C GLU A 166 8.03 2.18 -5.45
N CYS A 167 8.86 1.17 -5.70
CA CYS A 167 10.26 1.18 -5.28
C CYS A 167 11.14 0.82 -6.46
N ASP A 168 11.93 1.80 -6.88
CA ASP A 168 12.85 1.69 -7.99
C ASP A 168 14.28 1.79 -7.48
N ALA A 169 15.17 1.04 -8.12
CA ALA A 169 16.57 1.04 -7.79
C ALA A 169 17.41 0.99 -9.07
N ASP A 170 18.44 1.82 -9.12
CA ASP A 170 19.38 1.90 -10.25
C ASP A 170 20.79 1.61 -9.76
N ILE A 171 21.57 0.87 -10.56
CA ILE A 171 22.98 0.60 -10.31
C ILE A 171 23.84 1.26 -11.38
N ILE A 172 24.91 1.90 -10.93
CA ILE A 172 25.94 2.49 -11.78
C ILE A 172 27.24 1.71 -11.53
N CYS A 173 27.70 1.06 -12.60
CA CYS A 173 29.01 0.40 -12.65
C CYS A 173 29.89 1.10 -13.68
N ASP A 174 31.17 1.27 -13.38
CA ASP A 174 32.18 1.72 -14.36
C ASP A 174 33.32 0.71 -14.41
N ASN A 175 33.65 0.18 -15.59
CA ASN A 175 34.66 -0.88 -15.78
C ASN A 175 34.53 -2.08 -14.80
N ASN A 176 33.30 -2.50 -14.52
CA ASN A 176 32.93 -3.53 -13.53
C ASN A 176 33.21 -3.14 -12.06
N GLU A 177 33.58 -1.91 -11.79
CA GLU A 177 33.67 -1.35 -10.45
C GLU A 177 32.32 -0.74 -10.04
N PHE A 178 32.01 -0.82 -8.75
CA PHE A 178 30.79 -0.25 -8.21
C PHE A 178 30.97 1.25 -7.98
N ILE A 179 30.08 2.05 -8.54
CA ILE A 179 30.06 3.49 -8.32
C ILE A 179 28.94 3.87 -7.36
N GLN A 180 27.71 3.44 -7.65
CA GLN A 180 26.54 3.86 -6.91
C GLN A 180 25.35 2.93 -7.09
N ILE A 181 24.51 2.82 -6.05
CA ILE A 181 23.10 2.45 -6.17
C ILE A 181 22.25 3.59 -5.62
N ASP A 182 21.21 3.96 -6.35
CA ASP A 182 20.18 4.88 -5.86
C ASP A 182 18.86 4.13 -5.73
N VAL A 183 18.16 4.33 -4.61
CA VAL A 183 16.83 3.77 -4.37
C VAL A 183 15.83 4.90 -4.16
N SER A 184 14.77 4.88 -4.95
CA SER A 184 13.66 5.82 -4.89
C SER A 184 12.40 5.09 -4.46
N ILE A 185 11.72 5.61 -3.44
CA ILE A 185 10.46 5.06 -2.93
C ILE A 185 9.42 6.16 -2.92
N ASN A 186 8.32 5.95 -3.63
CA ASN A 186 7.15 6.82 -3.59
C ASN A 186 5.92 6.03 -3.18
N MET A 187 5.04 6.68 -2.41
CA MET A 187 3.82 6.07 -1.87
C MET A 187 2.62 6.98 -2.10
N CYS A 188 1.50 6.41 -2.54
CA CYS A 188 0.19 7.05 -2.46
C CYS A 188 -0.46 6.68 -1.12
N GLN A 189 -1.03 7.68 -0.44
CA GLN A 189 -1.60 7.49 0.89
C GLN A 189 -2.93 8.22 1.06
N ASN A 190 -3.80 7.61 1.87
CA ASN A 190 -5.00 8.20 2.43
C ASN A 190 -4.76 8.49 3.91
N VAL A 191 -4.78 9.77 4.29
CA VAL A 191 -4.63 10.20 5.68
C VAL A 191 -5.92 10.86 6.12
N GLN A 192 -6.58 10.27 7.12
CA GLN A 192 -7.83 10.77 7.65
C GLN A 192 -7.82 10.82 9.18
N THR A 193 -8.65 11.70 9.72
CA THR A 193 -8.86 11.84 11.17
C THR A 193 -10.26 11.37 11.51
N GLU A 194 -10.39 10.49 12.50
CA GLU A 194 -11.68 9.93 12.86
C GLU A 194 -11.92 9.87 14.36
N ALA A 195 -13.18 9.91 14.77
CA ALA A 195 -13.59 9.54 16.12
C ALA A 195 -14.86 8.70 16.06
N THR A 196 -15.01 7.77 17.00
CA THR A 196 -16.24 7.00 17.13
C THR A 196 -17.34 7.88 17.73
N VAL A 197 -18.43 8.05 17.00
CA VAL A 197 -19.59 8.83 17.41
C VAL A 197 -20.86 7.99 17.44
N LYS A 198 -21.90 8.49 18.11
CA LYS A 198 -23.26 7.94 18.02
C LYS A 198 -24.07 8.86 17.11
N LEU A 199 -24.53 8.32 15.97
CA LEU A 199 -25.38 9.05 15.04
C LEU A 199 -26.82 8.60 15.22
N GLU A 200 -27.71 9.58 15.23
CA GLU A 200 -29.14 9.38 15.09
C GLU A 200 -29.49 9.49 13.61
N ILE A 201 -30.06 8.43 13.03
CA ILE A 201 -30.48 8.39 11.62
C ILE A 201 -31.95 7.98 11.54
N THR A 202 -32.68 8.59 10.61
CA THR A 202 -34.04 8.16 10.27
C THR A 202 -33.95 7.19 9.10
N ALA A 203 -34.36 5.94 9.30
CA ALA A 203 -34.31 4.89 8.28
C ALA A 203 -35.69 4.29 8.00
N ASP A 204 -35.89 3.79 6.79
CA ASP A 204 -37.07 3.03 6.38
C ASP A 204 -36.82 1.52 6.53
N PHE A 205 -37.87 0.75 6.86
CA PHE A 205 -37.80 -0.71 6.78
C PHE A 205 -37.58 -1.18 5.34
N CYS A 206 -36.59 -2.04 5.13
CA CYS A 206 -36.39 -2.74 3.86
C CYS A 206 -37.51 -3.77 3.65
N HIS A 207 -38.14 -3.74 2.49
CA HIS A 207 -39.05 -4.81 2.05
C HIS A 207 -38.34 -5.69 1.02
N PRO A 208 -38.57 -7.01 1.02
CA PRO A 208 -38.07 -7.88 -0.04
C PRO A 208 -38.50 -7.34 -1.41
N ARG A 209 -37.56 -7.28 -2.37
CA ARG A 209 -37.93 -6.99 -3.76
C ARG A 209 -38.87 -8.09 -4.27
N GLN A 210 -39.83 -7.75 -5.14
CA GLN A 210 -40.62 -8.75 -5.84
C GLN A 210 -39.70 -9.68 -6.65
N GLU A 211 -40.05 -10.97 -6.71
CA GLU A 211 -39.36 -11.94 -7.55
C GLU A 211 -39.48 -11.51 -9.02
N ILE A 212 -38.34 -11.48 -9.73
CA ILE A 212 -38.33 -11.24 -11.17
C ILE A 212 -38.60 -12.59 -11.82
N PRO A 213 -39.73 -12.77 -12.53
CA PRO A 213 -40.05 -14.06 -13.12
C PRO A 213 -39.00 -14.43 -14.17
N PHE A 214 -38.29 -15.53 -13.93
CA PHE A 214 -37.45 -16.19 -14.92
C PHE A 214 -38.26 -17.32 -15.56
N THR A 215 -38.47 -17.22 -16.87
CA THR A 215 -39.04 -18.31 -17.65
C THR A 215 -37.93 -19.27 -18.07
N CYS A 216 -37.94 -20.49 -17.54
CA CYS A 216 -37.12 -21.57 -18.06
C CYS A 216 -37.43 -21.78 -19.56
N PRO A 217 -36.42 -21.89 -20.45
CA PRO A 217 -36.66 -22.35 -21.81
C PRO A 217 -37.40 -23.69 -21.76
N PRO A 218 -38.45 -23.91 -22.58
CA PRO A 218 -39.07 -25.21 -22.68
C PRO A 218 -38.00 -26.23 -23.04
N LYS A 219 -37.87 -27.30 -22.24
CA LYS A 219 -37.00 -28.43 -22.59
C LYS A 219 -37.47 -28.95 -23.96
N PRO A 220 -36.62 -28.97 -25.00
CA PRO A 220 -36.97 -29.67 -26.22
C PRO A 220 -37.20 -31.13 -25.86
N PHE A 221 -38.39 -31.66 -26.15
CA PHE A 221 -38.58 -33.10 -26.12
C PHE A 221 -37.65 -33.69 -27.18
N PRO A 222 -36.78 -34.65 -26.81
CA PRO A 222 -36.01 -35.36 -27.82
C PRO A 222 -36.98 -36.05 -28.79
N PRO A 223 -36.66 -36.11 -30.09
CA PRO A 223 -37.49 -36.83 -31.05
C PRO A 223 -37.71 -38.27 -30.54
N GLN A 224 -38.98 -38.69 -30.48
CA GLN A 224 -39.31 -40.08 -30.17
C GLN A 224 -38.83 -40.97 -31.31
N CYS A 225 -38.27 -42.14 -30.99
CA CYS A 225 -37.94 -43.19 -31.95
C CYS A 225 -39.17 -44.09 -32.12
N PRO A 226 -40.00 -43.89 -33.17
CA PRO A 226 -41.24 -44.65 -33.35
C PRO A 226 -40.95 -46.12 -33.67
N ASP A 227 -39.75 -46.41 -34.18
CA ASP A 227 -39.33 -47.75 -34.57
C ASP A 227 -39.12 -48.71 -33.38
N ILE A 228 -38.97 -48.18 -32.16
CA ILE A 228 -38.80 -48.98 -30.93
C ILE A 228 -40.05 -48.91 -30.05
N PHE A 229 -40.75 -47.78 -30.06
CA PHE A 229 -42.01 -47.61 -29.33
C PHE A 229 -43.16 -47.57 -30.34
N PRO A 230 -43.87 -48.70 -30.58
CA PRO A 230 -45.04 -48.69 -31.44
C PRO A 230 -46.10 -47.76 -30.86
N GLY A 231 -46.37 -46.66 -31.57
CA GLY A 231 -47.55 -45.84 -31.32
C GLY A 231 -48.80 -46.63 -31.67
N CYS A 232 -49.87 -46.46 -30.89
CA CYS A 232 -51.15 -47.09 -31.20
C CYS A 232 -51.70 -46.50 -32.50
N ASP A 233 -51.67 -47.29 -33.57
CA ASP A 233 -52.44 -47.03 -34.78
C ASP A 233 -53.94 -47.02 -34.44
N ASN A 234 -54.63 -45.97 -34.90
CA ASN A 234 -56.05 -45.99 -35.23
C ASN A 234 -56.21 -45.36 -36.62
#